data_AF-A0A4R0TPA6-F1
#
_entry.id   AF-A0A4R0TPA6-F1
#
_cell.length_a   1.000
_cell.length_b   1.000
_cell.length_c   1.000
_cell.angle_alpha   90.00
_cell.angle_beta   90.00
_cell.angle_gamma   90.00
#
_symmetry.space_group_name_H-M   'P 1'
#
loop_
_entity.id
_entity.type
_entity.pdbx_description
1 polymer ?
#
loop_
_entity_poly.entity_id
_entity_poly.type
_entity_poly.pdbx_seq_one_letter_code
_entity_poly.pdbx_strand_id
1 'polypeptide(L)'
;MARIKETFDSRAWFRLECDDHNCEQQINDWYAYEDDLLFDAKDDGWQILYKDEHPELERDMHYCPAHRLPECATCTNIMIDPAGWKDGQCPECIKEEIPNERS
;
A
#
# COMPACT_ATOMS: atom_id res chain seq x y z
N MET A 1 -1.03 8.58 -11.32
CA MET A 1 -0.14 7.99 -12.34
C MET A 1 0.87 7.17 -11.56
N ALA A 2 0.85 5.84 -11.62
CA ALA A 2 2.05 5.07 -11.31
C ALA A 2 2.24 4.03 -12.39
N ARG A 3 3.46 4.00 -12.90
CA ARG A 3 3.86 3.11 -13.98
C ARG A 3 5.32 2.78 -13.73
N ILE A 4 5.59 1.67 -13.07
CA ILE A 4 6.95 1.14 -12.98
C ILE A 4 7.21 0.45 -14.32
N LYS A 5 7.96 1.14 -15.19
CA LYS A 5 8.95 0.61 -16.14
C LYS A 5 9.28 1.71 -17.14
N GLU A 6 10.23 2.55 -16.78
CA GLU A 6 11.07 3.19 -17.80
C GLU A 6 12.35 2.35 -17.88
N THR A 7 12.76 1.98 -19.09
CA THR A 7 14.02 1.25 -19.32
C THR A 7 14.96 2.22 -20.00
N PHE A 8 16.11 2.50 -19.37
CA PHE A 8 17.15 3.34 -19.96
C PHE A 8 18.37 2.44 -20.17
N ASP A 9 18.82 2.33 -21.42
CA ASP A 9 20.11 1.72 -21.77
C ASP A 9 20.29 0.23 -21.41
N SER A 10 19.25 -0.59 -21.61
CA SER A 10 19.28 -2.06 -21.38
C SER A 10 19.54 -2.48 -19.93
N ARG A 11 19.46 -1.56 -18.97
CA ARG A 11 19.55 -1.83 -17.53
C ARG A 11 18.18 -1.57 -16.90
N ALA A 12 17.68 -2.54 -16.14
CA ALA A 12 16.46 -2.35 -15.36
C ALA A 12 16.76 -1.42 -14.19
N TRP A 13 16.01 -0.33 -14.09
CA TRP A 13 15.97 0.52 -12.92
C TRP A 13 14.53 0.52 -12.43
N PHE A 14 14.35 0.24 -11.15
CA PHE A 14 13.04 0.23 -10.54
C PHE A 14 12.92 1.44 -9.63
N ARG A 15 11.75 2.08 -9.70
CA ARG A 15 11.40 3.19 -8.84
C ARG A 15 10.02 2.90 -8.27
N LEU A 16 9.93 2.98 -6.95
CA LEU A 16 8.68 2.94 -6.21
C LEU A 16 8.33 4.37 -5.81
N GLU A 17 7.13 4.83 -6.14
CA GLU A 17 6.64 6.17 -5.81
C GLU A 17 5.42 6.04 -4.90
N CYS A 18 5.28 6.96 -3.93
CA CYS A 18 4.11 6.98 -3.07
C CYS A 18 2.86 7.35 -3.89
N ASP A 19 1.78 6.62 -3.69
CA ASP A 19 0.53 6.81 -4.44
C ASP A 19 -0.36 7.94 -3.90
N ASP A 20 0.03 8.59 -2.81
CA ASP A 20 -0.62 9.82 -2.34
C ASP A 20 -0.31 10.97 -3.31
N HIS A 21 -1.36 11.64 -3.79
CA HIS A 21 -1.25 12.65 -4.84
C HIS A 21 -0.42 13.88 -4.47
N ASN A 22 -0.14 14.12 -3.19
CA ASN A 22 0.66 15.24 -2.71
C ASN A 22 2.00 14.76 -2.12
N CYS A 23 2.38 13.51 -2.33
CA CYS A 23 3.62 12.95 -1.81
C CYS A 23 4.66 12.76 -2.91
N GLU A 24 5.85 13.31 -2.70
CA GLU A 24 7.01 13.15 -3.59
C GLU A 24 8.00 12.09 -3.07
N GLN A 25 7.62 11.32 -2.04
CA GLN A 25 8.48 10.25 -1.54
C GLN A 25 8.59 9.12 -2.57
N GLN A 26 9.81 8.68 -2.77
CA GLN A 26 10.14 7.61 -3.70
C GLN A 26 11.34 6.82 -3.19
N ILE A 27 11.35 5.52 -3.45
CA ILE A 27 12.55 4.68 -3.32
C ILE A 27 13.01 4.37 -4.74
N ASN A 28 14.28 4.61 -5.01
CA ASN A 28 14.93 4.16 -6.24
C ASN A 28 16.05 3.21 -5.84
N ASP A 29 16.16 2.10 -6.56
CA ASP A 29 17.34 1.27 -6.45
C ASP A 29 17.93 0.99 -7.83
N TRP A 30 19.24 1.17 -7.87
CA TRP A 30 20.06 1.00 -9.05
C TRP A 30 20.63 -0.41 -8.94
N TYR A 31 20.41 -1.23 -9.98
CA TYR A 31 20.90 -2.62 -10.07
C TYR A 31 20.13 -3.69 -9.27
N ALA A 32 19.02 -3.35 -8.61
CA ALA A 32 18.15 -4.30 -7.92
C ALA A 32 17.10 -4.95 -8.84
N TYR A 33 16.66 -6.15 -8.47
CA TYR A 33 15.42 -6.72 -8.98
C TYR A 33 14.22 -6.01 -8.34
N GLU A 34 13.05 -6.12 -8.97
CA GLU A 34 11.80 -5.59 -8.41
C GLU A 34 11.55 -6.13 -7.00
N ASP A 35 11.78 -7.42 -6.79
CA ASP A 35 11.62 -8.08 -5.48
C ASP A 35 12.55 -7.48 -4.41
N ASP A 36 13.78 -7.11 -4.76
CA ASP A 36 14.74 -6.50 -3.82
C ASP A 36 14.25 -5.09 -3.43
N LEU A 37 13.80 -4.29 -4.40
CA LEU A 37 13.23 -2.96 -4.15
C LEU A 37 11.98 -3.04 -3.25
N LEU A 38 11.10 -4.02 -3.49
CA LEU A 38 9.90 -4.22 -2.67
C LEU A 38 10.27 -4.72 -1.26
N PHE A 39 11.33 -5.51 -1.13
CA PHE A 39 11.84 -5.94 0.18
C PHE A 39 12.37 -4.75 0.99
N ASP A 40 13.22 -3.92 0.38
CA ASP A 40 13.77 -2.72 1.02
C ASP A 40 12.66 -1.73 1.39
N ALA A 41 11.67 -1.54 0.51
CA ALA A 41 10.52 -0.70 0.81
C ALA A 41 9.73 -1.21 2.03
N LYS A 42 9.54 -2.52 2.17
CA LYS A 42 8.89 -3.10 3.36
C LYS A 42 9.70 -2.89 4.63
N ASP A 43 11.03 -3.03 4.57
CA ASP A 43 11.92 -2.77 5.72
C ASP A 43 11.88 -1.30 6.15
N ASP A 44 11.82 -0.38 5.17
CA ASP A 44 11.61 1.06 5.39
C ASP A 44 10.17 1.41 5.85
N GLY A 45 9.28 0.41 5.97
CA GLY A 45 7.93 0.57 6.50
C GLY A 45 6.90 1.05 5.49
N TRP A 46 7.17 0.93 4.18
CA TRP A 46 6.17 1.18 3.15
C TRP A 46 5.07 0.13 3.20
N GLN A 47 3.84 0.56 2.96
CA GLN A 47 2.69 -0.33 2.78
C GLN A 47 2.50 -0.58 1.29
N ILE A 48 2.52 -1.86 0.92
CA ILE A 48 2.35 -2.32 -0.47
C ILE A 48 1.04 -3.10 -0.51
N LEU A 49 0.11 -2.64 -1.36
CA LEU A 49 -1.17 -3.27 -1.59
C LEU A 49 -1.17 -3.89 -2.98
N TYR A 50 -1.23 -5.21 -3.04
CA TYR A 50 -1.25 -5.92 -4.31
C TYR A 50 -2.70 -6.03 -4.83
N LYS A 51 -2.87 -5.85 -6.14
CA LYS A 51 -4.17 -5.90 -6.82
C LYS A 51 -4.84 -7.28 -6.72
N ASP A 52 -4.05 -8.34 -6.66
CA ASP A 52 -4.54 -9.71 -6.54
C ASP A 52 -5.15 -9.99 -5.15
N GLU A 53 -4.64 -9.33 -4.11
CA GLU A 53 -5.21 -9.36 -2.76
C GLU A 53 -6.36 -8.35 -2.59
N HIS A 54 -6.33 -7.25 -3.34
CA HIS A 54 -7.31 -6.16 -3.29
C HIS A 54 -7.94 -5.91 -4.67
N PRO A 55 -8.96 -6.70 -5.08
CA PRO A 55 -9.57 -6.61 -6.40
C PRO A 55 -10.23 -5.26 -6.72
N GLU A 56 -10.51 -4.44 -5.70
CA GLU A 56 -10.99 -3.06 -5.83
C GLU A 56 -9.95 -2.10 -6.39
N LEU A 57 -8.66 -2.47 -6.38
CA LEU A 57 -7.58 -1.62 -6.88
C LEU A 57 -7.44 -1.74 -8.40
N GLU A 58 -7.17 -0.62 -9.07
CA GLU A 58 -6.88 -0.61 -10.50
C GLU A 58 -5.51 -1.23 -10.83
N ARG A 59 -4.56 -1.15 -9.89
CA ARG A 59 -3.19 -1.67 -9.94
C ARG A 59 -2.63 -1.80 -8.53
N ASP A 60 -1.43 -2.33 -8.38
CA ASP A 60 -0.71 -2.31 -7.12
C ASP A 60 -0.48 -0.87 -6.67
N MET A 61 -0.71 -0.63 -5.37
CA MET A 61 -0.62 0.68 -4.73
C MET A 61 0.45 0.66 -3.64
N HIS A 62 1.23 1.72 -3.55
CA HIS A 62 2.37 1.82 -2.65
C HIS A 62 2.29 3.11 -1.84
N TYR A 63 2.30 3.00 -0.51
CA TYR A 63 2.24 4.15 0.38
C TYR A 63 3.48 4.21 1.26
N CYS A 64 4.15 5.36 1.27
CA CYS A 64 5.24 5.63 2.18
C CYS A 64 4.76 5.57 3.65
N PRO A 65 5.66 5.44 4.64
CA PRO A 65 5.30 5.31 6.06
C PRO A 65 4.37 6.42 6.57
N ALA A 66 4.48 7.63 6.01
CA ALA A 66 3.66 8.78 6.39
C ALA A 66 2.23 8.73 5.83
N HIS A 67 1.98 7.96 4.78
CA HIS A 67 0.70 7.89 4.06
C HIS A 67 0.09 6.49 4.08
N ARG A 68 0.54 5.62 5.01
CA ARG A 68 -0.07 4.31 5.19
C ARG A 68 -1.56 4.44 5.44
N LEU A 69 -2.33 3.62 4.74
CA LEU A 69 -3.76 3.50 4.98
C LEU A 69 -3.99 2.80 6.32
N PRO A 70 -4.96 3.27 7.11
CA PRO A 70 -5.26 2.68 8.40
C PRO A 70 -5.83 1.26 8.24
N GLU A 71 -5.53 0.42 9.22
CA GLU A 71 -6.02 -0.95 9.30
C GLU A 71 -7.23 -1.04 10.24
N CYS A 72 -8.12 -1.99 9.96
CA CYS A 72 -9.24 -2.33 10.81
C CYS A 72 -8.70 -2.83 12.15
N ALA A 73 -9.15 -2.20 13.24
CA ALA A 73 -8.73 -2.58 14.60
C ALA A 73 -9.03 -4.05 14.95
N THR A 74 -9.98 -4.67 14.26
CA THR A 74 -10.48 -6.01 14.56
C THR A 74 -9.89 -7.11 13.66
N CYS A 75 -9.71 -6.85 12.37
CA CYS A 75 -9.35 -7.88 11.39
C CYS A 75 -8.20 -7.50 10.46
N THR A 76 -7.49 -6.41 10.76
CA THR A 76 -6.36 -5.87 9.99
C THR A 76 -6.67 -5.57 8.52
N ASN A 77 -7.93 -5.61 8.10
CA ASN A 77 -8.35 -5.18 6.76
C ASN A 77 -7.94 -3.72 6.53
N ILE A 78 -7.48 -3.36 5.34
CA ILE A 78 -6.93 -2.03 5.07
C ILE A 78 -8.03 -1.11 4.56
N MET A 79 -8.06 0.14 5.04
CA MET A 79 -9.05 1.16 4.64
C MET A 79 -8.71 1.75 3.27
N ILE A 80 -8.91 0.96 2.22
CA ILE A 80 -8.79 1.41 0.83
C ILE A 80 -9.93 2.35 0.47
N ASP A 81 -11.16 1.99 0.82
CA ASP A 81 -12.34 2.84 0.73
C ASP A 81 -12.85 3.16 2.15
N PRO A 82 -12.88 4.44 2.57
CA PRO A 82 -13.41 4.83 3.87
C PRO A 82 -14.94 4.67 3.96
N ALA A 83 -15.65 4.40 2.86
CA ALA A 83 -17.09 4.23 2.87
C ALA A 83 -17.53 3.12 3.85
N GLY A 84 -18.45 3.48 4.75
CA GLY A 84 -19.01 2.54 5.72
C GLY A 84 -18.11 2.21 6.92
N TRP A 85 -16.86 2.68 6.95
CA TRP A 85 -16.00 2.55 8.12
C TRP A 85 -16.51 3.42 9.27
N LYS A 86 -16.45 2.87 10.49
CA LYS A 86 -16.79 3.60 11.72
C LYS A 86 -15.82 3.21 12.84
N ASP A 87 -15.36 4.20 13.59
CA ASP A 87 -14.50 4.01 14.77
C ASP A 87 -13.25 3.13 14.53
N GLY A 88 -12.69 3.15 13.31
CA GLY A 88 -11.53 2.33 12.95
C GLY A 88 -11.86 0.88 12.61
N GLN A 89 -13.13 0.55 12.41
CA GLN A 89 -13.62 -0.78 12.06
C GLN A 89 -14.18 -0.80 10.63
N CYS A 90 -13.89 -1.87 9.89
CA CYS A 90 -14.34 -2.04 8.53
C CYS A 90 -15.84 -2.42 8.46
N PRO A 91 -16.52 -2.18 7.31
CA PRO A 91 -17.95 -2.44 7.15
C PRO A 91 -18.35 -3.88 7.44
N GLU A 92 -17.52 -4.86 7.06
CA GLU A 92 -17.80 -6.28 7.31
C GLU A 92 -17.76 -6.61 8.80
N CYS A 93 -16.77 -6.12 9.55
CA CYS A 93 -16.74 -6.34 11.00
C CYS A 93 -17.90 -5.63 11.71
N ILE A 94 -18.32 -4.46 11.23
CA ILE A 94 -19.49 -3.75 11.78
C ILE A 94 -20.76 -4.56 11.51
N LYS A 95 -20.92 -5.11 10.31
CA LYS A 95 -22.06 -5.91 9.89
C LYS A 95 -22.17 -7.22 10.65
N GLU A 96 -21.04 -7.85 10.96
CA GLU A 96 -20.94 -9.06 11.79
C GLU A 96 -21.01 -8.75 13.31
N GLU A 97 -21.23 -7.48 13.69
CA GLU A 97 -21.33 -7.03 15.09
C GLU A 97 -20.12 -7.41 15.96
N ILE A 98 -18.92 -7.52 15.34
CA ILE A 98 -17.71 -7.88 16.07
C ILE A 98 -17.30 -6.69 16.95
N PRO A 99 -17.03 -6.88 18.24
CA PRO A 99 -16.62 -5.79 19.12
C PRO A 99 -15.30 -5.17 18.66
N ASN A 100 -15.25 -3.83 18.70
CA ASN A 100 -14.04 -3.05 18.52
C ASN A 100 -13.19 -3.11 19.80
N GLU A 101 -12.49 -4.23 19.99
CA GLU A 101 -11.56 -4.40 21.09
C GLU A 101 -10.29 -3.58 20.79
N ARG A 102 -10.28 -2.31 21.23
CA ARG A 102 -9.02 -1.56 21.33
C ARG A 102 -8.13 -2.31 22.34
N SER A 103 -7.20 -3.13 21.84
CA SER A 103 -6.08 -3.66 22.64
C SER A 103 -5.23 -2.53 23.19
#